data_AF-A0AAE0K294-F1
#
_entry.id   AF-A0AAE0K294-F1
#
_cell.length_a   1.000
_cell.length_b   1.000
_cell.length_c   1.000
_cell.angle_alpha   90.00
_cell.angle_beta   90.00
_cell.angle_gamma   90.00
#
_symmetry.space_group_name_H-M   'P 1'
#
loop_
_entity.id
_entity.type
_entity.pdbx_description
1 polymer ?
#
loop_
_entity_poly.entity_id
_entity_poly.type
_entity_poly.pdbx_seq_one_letter_code
_entity_poly.pdbx_strand_id
1 'polypeptide(L)'
;MKEWTVEIYVIDQDGKERPARCFTKAVYHLHPSFDNPVQTFLEPPFRCRNEGWGEFEMTIDLFTTEKGGKSTIAHDLNFAAPKYDNIHTIQFKNPSQSLQQLLRETGPLPSDEERKLKKADGTKKKKSFDVEKMADALVKLPEDDLLQVIQMIHDHKDENTYIQNNIDAGEFSVDLYTLPDSLMKMLWDFLVKASVLS
;
A
#
# COMPACT_ATOMS: atom_id res chain seq x y z
N MET A 1 -4.62 -22.67 -34.88
CA MET A 1 -3.93 -21.99 -33.78
C MET A 1 -4.90 -20.93 -33.26
N LYS A 2 -4.98 -20.73 -31.94
CA LYS A 2 -6.00 -19.89 -31.29
C LYS A 2 -5.34 -18.61 -30.83
N GLU A 3 -5.95 -17.49 -31.16
CA GLU A 3 -5.61 -16.21 -30.57
C GLU A 3 -6.35 -16.04 -29.24
N TRP A 4 -5.64 -15.55 -28.23
CA TRP A 4 -6.20 -15.24 -26.93
C TRP A 4 -5.68 -13.88 -26.46
N THR A 5 -6.46 -13.23 -25.59
CA THR A 5 -6.12 -11.94 -25.01
C THR A 5 -6.49 -11.94 -23.53
N VAL A 6 -5.58 -11.49 -22.67
CA VAL A 6 -5.79 -11.31 -21.24
C VAL A 6 -5.69 -9.81 -20.92
N GLU A 7 -6.65 -9.30 -20.18
CA GLU A 7 -6.75 -7.90 -19.75
C GLU A 7 -7.00 -7.84 -18.24
N ILE A 8 -6.59 -6.75 -17.60
CA ILE A 8 -6.67 -6.59 -16.16
C ILE A 8 -7.44 -5.32 -15.82
N TYR A 9 -8.49 -5.52 -15.01
CA TYR A 9 -9.37 -4.48 -14.49
C TYR A 9 -9.44 -4.55 -12.98
N VAL A 10 -9.84 -3.45 -12.36
CA VAL A 10 -10.24 -3.41 -10.95
C VAL A 10 -11.75 -3.28 -10.91
N ILE A 11 -12.39 -4.02 -10.00
CA ILE A 11 -13.81 -3.90 -9.74
C ILE A 11 -14.00 -2.82 -8.66
N ASP A 12 -14.80 -1.80 -8.94
CA ASP A 12 -15.13 -0.76 -7.97
C ASP A 12 -16.21 -1.20 -6.97
N GLN A 13 -16.51 -0.33 -6.00
CA GLN A 13 -17.54 -0.57 -4.98
C GLN A 13 -18.94 -0.88 -5.54
N ASP A 14 -19.24 -0.42 -6.76
CA ASP A 14 -20.54 -0.59 -7.44
C ASP A 14 -20.53 -1.86 -8.33
N GLY A 15 -19.44 -2.64 -8.29
CA GLY A 15 -19.28 -3.85 -9.08
C GLY A 15 -18.87 -3.60 -10.53
N LYS A 16 -18.43 -2.38 -10.88
CA LYS A 16 -18.09 -2.00 -12.25
C LYS A 16 -16.59 -2.08 -12.51
N GLU A 17 -16.24 -2.49 -13.72
CA GLU A 17 -14.85 -2.53 -14.18
C GLU A 17 -14.28 -1.11 -14.37
N ARG A 18 -13.11 -0.88 -13.79
CA ARG A 18 -12.32 0.34 -13.90
C ARG A 18 -10.91 -0.01 -14.35
N PRO A 19 -10.22 0.89 -15.07
CA PRO A 19 -8.81 0.69 -15.40
C PRO A 19 -7.98 0.47 -14.13
N ALA A 20 -7.12 -0.54 -14.13
CA ALA A 20 -6.32 -0.95 -12.98
C ALA A 20 -5.12 -0.01 -12.69
N ARG A 21 -5.39 1.29 -12.52
CA ARG A 21 -4.38 2.35 -12.36
C ARG A 21 -3.57 2.30 -11.06
N CYS A 22 -4.01 1.51 -10.08
CA CYS A 22 -3.23 1.25 -8.88
C CYS A 22 -1.94 0.46 -9.17
N PHE A 23 -1.86 -0.19 -10.34
CA PHE A 23 -0.64 -0.84 -10.81
C PHE A 23 0.09 0.02 -11.83
N THR A 24 1.42 0.00 -11.77
CA THR A 24 2.34 0.67 -12.69
C THR A 24 2.91 -0.29 -13.72
N LYS A 25 2.86 -1.60 -13.45
CA LYS A 25 3.42 -2.63 -14.31
C LYS A 25 2.74 -3.97 -14.07
N ALA A 26 2.48 -4.70 -15.14
CA ALA A 26 2.09 -6.11 -15.13
C ALA A 26 3.15 -6.92 -15.89
N VAL A 27 3.55 -8.06 -15.33
CA VAL A 27 4.48 -9.01 -15.97
C VAL A 27 3.80 -10.37 -16.07
N TYR A 28 3.56 -10.82 -17.30
CA TYR A 28 2.99 -12.13 -17.60
C TYR A 28 4.12 -13.14 -17.75
N HIS A 29 4.08 -14.22 -16.99
CA HIS A 29 4.98 -15.37 -17.08
C HIS A 29 4.24 -16.52 -17.77
N LEU A 30 4.33 -16.53 -19.10
CA LEU A 30 3.74 -17.54 -19.98
C LEU A 30 4.50 -18.86 -19.91
N HIS A 31 3.94 -19.89 -20.54
CA HIS A 31 4.62 -21.19 -20.67
C HIS A 31 5.98 -21.04 -21.40
N PRO A 32 7.03 -21.81 -21.02
CA PRO A 32 8.37 -21.69 -21.62
C PRO A 32 8.46 -21.99 -23.12
N SER A 33 7.41 -22.52 -23.74
CA SER A 33 7.36 -22.79 -25.18
C SER A 33 7.14 -21.54 -26.05
N PHE A 34 6.80 -20.40 -25.47
CA PHE A 34 6.69 -19.13 -26.19
C PHE A 34 8.09 -18.53 -26.39
N ASP A 35 8.35 -17.92 -27.55
CA ASP A 35 9.64 -17.25 -27.83
C ASP A 35 9.95 -16.13 -26.84
N ASN A 36 8.91 -15.42 -26.40
CA ASN A 36 8.98 -14.43 -25.33
C ASN A 36 8.02 -14.82 -24.19
N PRO A 37 8.46 -15.67 -23.26
CA PRO A 37 7.59 -16.18 -22.19
C PRO A 37 7.39 -15.16 -21.07
N VAL A 38 8.19 -14.10 -20.99
CA VAL A 38 8.04 -13.05 -19.96
C VAL A 38 7.70 -11.73 -20.63
N GLN A 39 6.44 -11.32 -20.57
CA GLN A 39 5.94 -10.13 -21.26
C GLN A 39 5.55 -9.05 -20.25
N THR A 40 6.06 -7.83 -20.44
CA THR A 40 5.86 -6.71 -19.51
C THR A 40 5.02 -5.61 -20.14
N PHE A 41 4.03 -5.11 -19.41
CA PHE A 41 3.15 -4.01 -19.81
C PHE A 41 3.11 -2.95 -18.72
N LEU A 42 3.08 -1.68 -19.11
CA LEU A 42 3.20 -0.54 -18.19
C LEU A 42 1.92 0.29 -18.05
N GLU A 43 0.92 0.03 -18.89
CA GLU A 43 -0.32 0.81 -18.91
C GLU A 43 -1.56 -0.09 -18.89
N PRO A 44 -2.61 0.27 -18.12
CA PRO A 44 -3.90 -0.41 -18.17
C PRO A 44 -4.50 -0.39 -19.59
N PRO A 45 -5.20 -1.45 -20.03
CA PRO A 45 -5.61 -2.63 -19.25
C PRO A 45 -4.55 -3.75 -19.23
N PHE A 46 -3.27 -3.42 -19.46
CA PHE A 46 -2.15 -4.36 -19.48
C PHE A 46 -2.35 -5.50 -20.50
N ARG A 47 -2.98 -5.19 -21.64
CA ARG A 47 -3.44 -6.16 -22.64
C ARG A 47 -2.29 -7.04 -23.15
N CYS A 48 -2.34 -8.33 -22.80
CA CYS A 48 -1.45 -9.37 -23.30
C CYS A 48 -2.17 -10.19 -24.38
N ARG A 49 -1.68 -10.14 -25.63
CA ARG A 49 -2.26 -10.86 -26.77
C ARG A 49 -1.21 -11.77 -27.39
N ASN A 50 -1.55 -13.04 -27.52
CA ASN A 50 -0.67 -14.05 -28.13
C ASN A 50 -1.50 -15.10 -28.88
N GLU A 51 -0.80 -15.96 -29.62
CA GLU A 51 -1.39 -17.07 -30.36
C GLU A 51 -0.77 -18.40 -29.89
N GLY A 52 -1.58 -19.43 -29.67
CA GLY A 52 -1.11 -20.71 -29.16
C GLY A 52 -2.07 -21.86 -29.48
N TRP A 53 -1.65 -23.08 -29.15
CA TRP A 53 -2.42 -24.30 -29.39
C TRP A 53 -2.84 -25.03 -28.12
N GLY A 54 -2.23 -24.70 -26.98
CA GLY A 54 -2.47 -25.36 -25.69
C GLY A 54 -3.09 -24.45 -24.64
N GLU A 55 -3.72 -25.09 -23.66
CA GLU A 55 -4.16 -24.50 -22.40
C GLU A 55 -3.01 -24.63 -21.38
N PHE A 56 -2.84 -23.64 -20.51
CA PHE A 56 -1.75 -23.64 -19.53
C PHE A 56 -2.02 -22.68 -18.37
N GLU A 57 -1.42 -22.99 -17.23
CA GLU A 57 -1.36 -22.07 -16.10
C GLU A 57 -0.21 -21.08 -16.29
N MET A 58 -0.47 -19.80 -16.02
CA MET A 58 0.52 -18.73 -16.03
C MET A 58 0.44 -17.92 -14.73
N THR A 59 1.48 -17.15 -14.45
CA THR A 59 1.45 -16.17 -13.35
C THR A 59 1.53 -14.76 -13.90
N ILE A 60 0.87 -13.84 -13.21
CA ILE A 60 0.84 -12.42 -13.53
C ILE A 60 1.33 -11.66 -12.29
N ASP A 61 2.51 -11.07 -12.39
CA ASP A 61 3.05 -10.19 -11.36
C ASP A 61 2.57 -8.75 -11.60
N LEU A 62 1.82 -8.22 -10.66
CA LEU A 62 1.33 -6.84 -10.63
C LEU A 62 2.15 -6.00 -9.66
N PHE A 63 2.61 -4.85 -10.11
CA PHE A 63 3.45 -3.95 -9.32
C PHE A 63 2.74 -2.63 -9.10
N THR A 64 2.75 -2.16 -7.86
CA THR A 64 2.30 -0.81 -7.50
C THR A 64 3.47 0.18 -7.53
N THR A 65 3.23 1.42 -7.08
CA THR A 65 4.28 2.40 -6.84
C THR A 65 5.16 2.08 -5.62
N GLU A 66 4.72 1.17 -4.74
CA GLU A 66 5.44 0.83 -3.52
C GLU A 66 6.66 -0.05 -3.78
N LYS A 67 7.76 0.20 -3.05
CA LYS A 67 8.92 -0.69 -3.06
C LYS A 67 8.51 -2.05 -2.44
N GLY A 68 8.55 -3.11 -3.24
CA GLY A 68 8.09 -4.43 -2.82
C GLY A 68 6.58 -4.64 -2.92
N GLY A 69 5.82 -3.67 -3.46
CA GLY A 69 4.39 -3.78 -3.71
C GLY A 69 4.05 -4.66 -4.92
N LYS A 70 4.59 -5.89 -4.94
CA LYS A 70 4.33 -6.92 -5.95
C LYS A 70 3.22 -7.84 -5.46
N SER A 71 2.24 -8.11 -6.31
CA SER A 71 1.22 -9.14 -6.10
C SER A 71 1.24 -10.12 -7.26
N THR A 72 1.30 -11.41 -6.96
CA THR A 72 1.32 -12.47 -7.99
C THR A 72 -0.04 -13.14 -8.05
N ILE A 73 -0.63 -13.19 -9.24
CA ILE A 73 -1.89 -13.87 -9.53
C ILE A 73 -1.59 -15.12 -10.37
N ALA A 74 -2.15 -16.26 -9.99
CA ALA A 74 -2.21 -17.44 -10.85
C ALA A 74 -3.42 -17.34 -11.78
N HIS A 75 -3.21 -17.59 -13.07
CA HIS A 75 -4.25 -17.54 -14.09
C HIS A 75 -4.20 -18.80 -14.95
N ASP A 76 -5.31 -19.52 -14.99
CA ASP A 76 -5.48 -20.65 -15.90
C ASP A 76 -6.00 -20.15 -17.24
N LEU A 77 -5.21 -20.33 -18.31
CA LEU A 77 -5.63 -20.09 -19.67
C LEU A 77 -6.26 -21.35 -20.24
N ASN A 78 -7.58 -21.36 -20.37
CA ASN A 78 -8.32 -22.46 -20.97
C ASN A 78 -9.30 -21.99 -22.06
N PHE A 79 -9.81 -22.95 -22.84
CA PHE A 79 -10.72 -22.70 -23.96
C PHE A 79 -12.12 -23.27 -23.71
N ALA A 80 -12.49 -23.50 -22.45
CA ALA A 80 -13.82 -23.98 -22.07
C ALA A 80 -14.92 -22.97 -22.45
N ALA A 81 -14.60 -21.67 -22.43
CA ALA A 81 -15.47 -20.59 -22.85
C ALA A 81 -14.71 -19.57 -23.74
N PRO A 82 -15.39 -18.88 -24.67
CA PRO A 82 -14.75 -17.85 -25.51
C PRO A 82 -14.33 -16.59 -24.74
N LYS A 83 -14.95 -16.36 -23.57
CA LYS A 83 -14.58 -15.32 -22.60
C LYS A 83 -14.94 -15.83 -21.21
N TYR A 84 -14.07 -15.56 -20.24
CA TYR A 84 -14.31 -15.78 -18.82
C TYR A 84 -13.53 -14.73 -18.02
N ASP A 85 -13.95 -14.50 -16.78
CA ASP A 85 -13.34 -13.54 -15.88
C ASP A 85 -12.93 -14.28 -14.60
N ASN A 86 -11.73 -13.97 -14.07
CA ASN A 86 -11.22 -14.50 -12.81
C ASN A 86 -11.03 -13.36 -11.81
N ILE A 87 -11.79 -13.38 -10.71
CA ILE A 87 -11.75 -12.33 -9.69
C ILE A 87 -10.75 -12.71 -8.60
N HIS A 88 -9.75 -11.86 -8.39
CA HIS A 88 -8.75 -12.00 -7.34
C HIS A 88 -8.82 -10.84 -6.36
N THR A 89 -8.75 -11.15 -5.06
CA THR A 89 -8.68 -10.13 -3.99
C THR A 89 -7.22 -9.84 -3.66
N ILE A 90 -6.81 -8.57 -3.81
CA ILE A 90 -5.47 -8.10 -3.43
C ILE A 90 -5.59 -7.22 -2.19
N GLN A 91 -4.73 -7.47 -1.19
CA GLN A 91 -4.67 -6.67 0.03
C GLN A 91 -3.46 -5.74 -0.02
N PHE A 92 -3.70 -4.44 0.03
CA PHE A 92 -2.65 -3.42 0.14
C PHE A 92 -2.38 -3.12 1.61
N LYS A 93 -1.21 -3.51 2.11
CA LYS A 93 -0.77 -3.20 3.48
C LYS A 93 -0.03 -1.87 3.48
N ASN A 94 -0.50 -0.91 4.29
CA ASN A 94 0.10 0.42 4.46
C ASN A 94 0.41 1.13 3.12
N PRO A 95 -0.57 1.29 2.21
CA PRO A 95 -0.33 1.98 0.95
C PRO A 95 0.09 3.45 1.18
N SER A 96 1.03 3.97 0.41
CA SER A 96 1.41 5.39 0.47
C SER A 96 0.24 6.31 0.12
N GLN A 97 0.37 7.61 0.41
CA GLN A 97 -0.69 8.57 0.10
C GLN A 97 -1.06 8.61 -1.39
N SER A 98 -0.08 8.46 -2.30
CA SER A 98 -0.32 8.43 -3.74
C SER A 98 -1.10 7.18 -4.15
N LEU A 99 -0.73 6.01 -3.63
CA LEU A 99 -1.48 4.78 -3.89
C LEU A 99 -2.89 4.84 -3.29
N GLN A 100 -3.05 5.39 -2.08
CA GLN A 100 -4.36 5.61 -1.49
C GLN A 100 -5.24 6.52 -2.36
N GLN A 101 -4.68 7.57 -2.98
CA GLN A 101 -5.44 8.45 -3.87
C GLN A 101 -5.96 7.69 -5.10
N LEU A 102 -5.15 6.81 -5.68
CA LEU A 102 -5.56 5.96 -6.80
C LEU A 102 -6.65 4.95 -6.38
N LEU A 103 -6.49 4.30 -5.22
CA LEU A 103 -7.47 3.33 -4.72
C LEU A 103 -8.83 3.99 -4.41
N ARG A 104 -8.84 5.27 -4.01
CA ARG A 104 -10.08 6.05 -3.82
C ARG A 104 -10.90 6.23 -5.09
N GLU A 105 -10.29 6.14 -6.27
CA GLU A 105 -11.02 6.20 -7.55
C GLU A 105 -11.94 4.99 -7.77
N THR A 106 -11.68 3.88 -7.05
CA THR A 106 -12.42 2.62 -7.13
C THR A 106 -13.28 2.32 -5.89
N GLY A 107 -13.13 3.07 -4.81
CA GLY A 107 -13.97 2.92 -3.62
C GLY A 107 -13.38 3.56 -2.36
N PRO A 108 -14.18 3.70 -1.29
CA PRO A 108 -13.73 4.27 -0.03
C PRO A 108 -12.69 3.36 0.64
N LEU A 109 -11.70 3.97 1.26
CA LEU A 109 -10.72 3.25 2.07
C LEU A 109 -11.23 3.10 3.51
N PRO A 110 -10.81 2.07 4.27
CA PRO A 110 -11.17 1.93 5.68
C PRO A 110 -10.86 3.18 6.52
N SER A 111 -9.75 3.85 6.21
CA SER A 111 -9.34 5.10 6.86
C SER A 111 -10.26 6.29 6.55
N ASP A 112 -11.02 6.27 5.45
CA ASP A 112 -11.97 7.32 5.12
C ASP A 112 -13.24 7.21 5.97
N GLU A 113 -13.68 5.99 6.30
CA GLU A 113 -14.82 5.76 7.20
C GLU A 113 -14.48 6.22 8.63
N GLU A 114 -13.27 5.92 9.13
CA GLU A 114 -12.80 6.47 10.42
C GLU A 114 -12.74 8.01 10.42
N ARG A 115 -12.39 8.63 9.28
CA ARG A 115 -12.41 10.10 9.12
C ARG A 115 -13.84 10.66 9.04
N LYS A 116 -14.80 9.94 8.44
CA LYS A 116 -16.21 10.35 8.39
C LYS A 116 -16.89 10.22 9.75
N LEU A 117 -16.64 9.14 10.49
CA LEU A 117 -17.09 8.97 11.87
C LEU A 117 -16.57 10.12 12.76
N LYS A 118 -15.30 10.52 12.59
CA LYS A 118 -14.71 11.70 13.27
C LYS A 118 -15.28 13.06 12.83
N LYS A 119 -15.95 13.16 11.68
CA LYS A 119 -16.59 14.40 11.18
C LYS A 119 -18.08 14.48 11.51
N ALA A 120 -18.78 13.35 11.58
CA ALA A 120 -20.20 13.29 11.96
C ALA A 120 -20.41 13.48 13.47
N ASP A 121 -19.43 13.07 14.28
CA ASP A 121 -19.37 13.39 15.69
C ASP A 121 -18.79 14.80 15.87
N GLY A 122 -19.61 15.83 15.63
CA GLY A 122 -19.29 17.27 15.74
C GLY A 122 -18.68 17.73 17.05
N THR A 123 -18.35 16.81 17.96
CA THR A 123 -17.33 16.99 18.97
C THR A 123 -15.95 16.83 18.32
N LYS A 124 -15.31 17.94 17.94
CA LYS A 124 -13.83 17.99 17.92
C LYS A 124 -13.35 17.53 19.30
N LYS A 125 -13.18 16.22 19.51
CA LYS A 125 -12.21 15.72 20.48
C LYS A 125 -10.88 16.15 19.90
N LYS A 126 -10.51 17.37 20.28
CA LYS A 126 -9.16 17.90 20.32
C LYS A 126 -8.26 16.70 20.60
N LYS A 127 -7.61 16.13 19.58
CA LYS A 127 -6.47 15.27 19.86
C LYS A 127 -5.58 16.16 20.72
N SER A 128 -5.30 15.76 21.96
CA SER A 128 -4.57 16.59 22.92
C SER A 128 -3.11 16.83 22.51
N PHE A 129 -2.73 16.35 21.32
CA PHE A 129 -1.39 16.26 20.81
C PHE A 129 -1.36 16.88 19.43
N ASP A 130 -0.53 17.90 19.29
CA ASP A 130 -0.28 18.61 18.04
C ASP A 130 0.87 17.89 17.32
N VAL A 131 0.53 17.09 16.32
CA VAL A 131 1.49 16.21 15.62
C VAL A 131 2.59 17.02 14.91
N GLU A 132 2.26 18.23 14.43
CA GLU A 132 3.24 19.13 13.82
C GLU A 132 4.24 19.62 14.88
N LYS A 133 3.75 20.04 16.06
CA LYS A 133 4.64 20.38 17.18
C LYS A 133 5.49 19.20 17.64
N MET A 134 4.97 17.98 17.62
CA MET A 134 5.75 16.79 17.97
C MET A 134 6.89 16.56 16.98
N ALA A 135 6.63 16.65 15.67
CA ALA A 135 7.65 16.51 14.65
C ALA A 135 8.78 17.54 14.85
N ASP A 136 8.42 18.80 15.08
CA ASP A 136 9.40 19.87 15.34
C ASP A 136 10.19 19.68 16.64
N ALA A 137 9.57 19.09 17.67
CA ALA A 137 10.21 18.86 18.96
C ALA A 137 11.15 17.64 18.93
N LEU A 138 10.77 16.58 18.22
CA LEU A 138 11.56 15.36 18.09
C LEU A 138 12.93 15.61 17.43
N VAL A 139 12.99 16.49 16.43
CA VAL A 139 14.25 16.87 15.75
C VAL A 139 15.18 17.71 16.65
N LYS A 140 14.65 18.29 17.73
CA LYS A 140 15.41 19.14 18.68
C LYS A 140 15.90 18.37 19.90
N LEU A 141 15.55 17.09 20.03
CA LEU A 141 15.98 16.27 21.16
C LEU A 141 17.50 16.03 21.13
N PRO A 142 18.17 16.03 22.29
CA PRO A 142 19.55 15.56 22.38
C PRO A 142 19.61 14.05 22.09
N GLU A 143 20.80 13.57 21.75
CA GLU A 143 21.05 12.18 21.33
C GLU A 143 20.52 11.14 22.34
N ASP A 144 20.75 11.36 23.63
CA ASP A 144 20.29 10.46 24.71
C ASP A 144 18.75 10.33 24.75
N ASP A 145 18.04 11.45 24.61
CA ASP A 145 16.57 11.48 24.61
C ASP A 145 16.00 10.92 23.30
N LEU A 146 16.69 11.14 22.18
CA LEU A 146 16.31 10.59 20.88
C LEU A 146 16.39 9.05 20.89
N LEU A 147 17.45 8.48 21.49
CA LEU A 147 17.58 7.04 21.68
C LEU A 147 16.44 6.48 22.54
N GLN A 148 16.05 7.21 23.60
CA GLN A 148 14.93 6.81 24.44
C GLN A 148 13.60 6.83 23.67
N VAL A 149 13.38 7.82 22.79
CA VAL A 149 12.21 7.87 21.91
C VAL A 149 12.20 6.70 20.93
N ILE A 150 13.33 6.40 20.29
CA ILE A 150 13.46 5.27 19.36
C ILE A 150 13.12 3.96 20.07
N GLN A 151 13.67 3.75 21.27
CA GLN A 151 13.36 2.57 22.09
C GLN A 151 11.87 2.51 22.44
N MET A 152 11.28 3.62 22.87
CA MET A 152 9.86 3.70 23.21
C MET A 152 8.95 3.33 22.04
N ILE A 153 9.29 3.80 20.83
CA ILE A 153 8.59 3.45 19.59
C ILE A 153 8.77 1.95 19.30
N HIS A 154 9.97 1.40 19.43
CA HIS A 154 10.21 -0.03 19.22
C HIS A 154 9.41 -0.93 20.18
N ASP A 155 9.28 -0.53 21.44
CA ASP A 155 8.62 -1.31 22.48
C ASP A 155 7.08 -1.29 22.38
N HIS A 156 6.51 -0.22 21.81
CA HIS A 156 5.06 0.01 21.80
C HIS A 156 4.46 0.22 20.41
N LYS A 157 5.22 -0.04 19.34
CA LYS A 157 4.70 -0.07 17.98
C LYS A 157 3.68 -1.19 17.81
N ASP A 158 2.74 -0.98 16.90
CA ASP A 158 1.80 -2.01 16.44
C ASP A 158 2.11 -2.44 14.99
N GLU A 159 1.24 -3.27 14.41
CA GLU A 159 1.37 -3.73 13.02
C GLU A 159 1.17 -2.61 11.98
N ASN A 160 0.54 -1.50 12.38
CA ASN A 160 0.25 -0.36 11.50
C ASN A 160 1.37 0.69 11.52
N THR A 161 2.27 0.64 12.51
CA THR A 161 3.33 1.62 12.72
C THR A 161 4.43 1.49 11.66
N TYR A 162 4.66 2.57 10.91
CA TYR A 162 5.68 2.63 9.87
C TYR A 162 6.98 3.23 10.40
N ILE A 163 8.05 2.44 10.32
CA ILE A 163 9.40 2.81 10.74
C ILE A 163 10.37 2.36 9.65
N GLN A 164 11.30 3.23 9.31
CA GLN A 164 12.41 2.94 8.42
C GLN A 164 13.73 3.19 9.18
N ASN A 165 14.55 2.15 9.30
CA ASN A 165 15.85 2.22 9.96
C ASN A 165 16.95 2.01 8.92
N ASN A 166 17.76 3.03 8.69
CA ASN A 166 18.90 3.00 7.78
C ASN A 166 20.19 3.00 8.61
N ILE A 167 20.65 1.80 8.96
CA ILE A 167 21.79 1.58 9.87
C ILE A 167 23.09 2.12 9.26
N ASP A 168 23.27 2.03 7.94
CA ASP A 168 24.48 2.47 7.24
C ASP A 168 24.63 4.00 7.21
N ALA A 169 23.50 4.72 7.19
CA ALA A 169 23.46 6.18 7.24
C ALA A 169 23.25 6.75 8.65
N GLY A 170 22.99 5.89 9.65
CA GLY A 170 22.61 6.30 11.00
C GLY A 170 21.27 7.04 11.06
N GLU A 171 20.36 6.78 10.12
CA GLU A 171 19.09 7.50 9.99
C GLU A 171 17.90 6.65 10.47
N PHE A 172 17.08 7.23 11.34
CA PHE A 172 15.82 6.65 11.81
C PHE A 172 14.65 7.54 11.39
N SER A 173 13.76 6.98 10.56
CA SER A 173 12.56 7.65 10.06
C SER A 173 11.30 6.96 10.58
N VAL A 174 10.33 7.73 11.05
CA VAL A 174 9.04 7.23 11.56
C VAL A 174 7.89 8.09 11.06
N ASP A 175 6.80 7.47 10.62
CA ASP A 175 5.57 8.20 10.29
C ASP A 175 4.72 8.38 11.53
N LEU A 176 4.70 9.60 12.07
CA LEU A 176 3.94 9.91 13.29
C LEU A 176 2.44 9.62 13.14
N TYR A 177 1.86 9.70 11.94
CA TYR A 177 0.43 9.44 11.74
C TYR A 177 0.05 7.96 11.84
N THR A 178 1.06 7.07 11.77
CA THR A 178 0.87 5.62 11.87
C THR A 178 1.02 5.11 13.31
N LEU A 179 1.39 5.97 14.26
CA LEU A 179 1.60 5.58 15.64
C LEU A 179 0.26 5.34 16.37
N PRO A 180 0.17 4.31 17.22
CA PRO A 180 -0.96 4.10 18.12
C PRO A 180 -1.21 5.33 19.00
N ASP A 181 -2.48 5.62 19.30
CA ASP A 181 -2.85 6.77 20.16
C ASP A 181 -2.19 6.67 21.56
N SER A 182 -1.95 5.46 22.07
CA SER A 182 -1.21 5.22 23.32
C SER A 182 0.25 5.64 23.22
N LEU A 183 0.92 5.33 22.11
CA LEU A 183 2.31 5.71 21.85
C LEU A 183 2.43 7.22 21.57
N MET A 184 1.51 7.81 20.82
CA MET A 184 1.44 9.27 20.65
C MET A 184 1.38 9.99 21.99
N LYS A 185 0.57 9.50 22.92
CA LYS A 185 0.47 10.09 24.27
C LYS A 185 1.78 9.98 25.05
N MET A 186 2.43 8.81 25.04
CA MET A 186 3.71 8.63 25.72
C MET A 186 4.81 9.53 25.16
N LEU A 187 4.87 9.67 23.83
CA LEU A 187 5.80 10.58 23.17
C LEU A 187 5.51 12.04 23.52
N TRP A 188 4.24 12.44 23.52
CA TRP A 188 3.87 13.80 23.92
C TRP A 188 4.27 14.11 25.36
N ASP A 189 3.93 13.22 26.30
CA ASP A 189 4.28 13.38 27.71
C ASP A 189 5.80 13.43 27.92
N PHE A 190 6.55 12.64 27.16
CA PHE A 190 8.01 12.67 27.14
C PHE A 190 8.54 14.01 26.64
N LEU A 191 8.04 14.53 25.51
CA LEU A 191 8.46 15.81 24.94
C LEU A 191 8.11 17.00 25.84
N VAL A 192 6.96 16.95 26.53
CA VAL A 192 6.59 17.96 27.54
C VAL A 192 7.58 17.91 28.72
N LYS A 193 7.93 16.71 29.20
CA LYS A 193 8.88 16.53 30.30
C LYS A 193 10.30 16.97 29.92
N ALA A 194 10.71 16.73 28.68
CA ALA A 194 11.98 17.17 28.13
C ALA A 194 12.03 18.69 27.85
N SER A 195 10.96 19.43 28.14
CA SER A 195 10.86 20.90 27.94
C SER A 195 11.08 21.37 26.49
N VAL A 196 10.88 20.49 25.52
CA VAL A 196 10.96 20.80 24.08
C VAL A 196 9.61 21.21 23.48
N LEU A 197 8.51 20.95 24.19
CA LEU A 197 7.17 21.45 23.87
C LEU A 197 6.79 22.60 24.82
N SER A 198 6.31 23.70 24.24
CA SER A 198 5.71 24.86 24.95
C SER A 198 4.26 25.09 24.55
#